data_AF-A0AB74BJX7-F1
#
_entry.id   AF-A0AB74BJX7-F1
#
_cell.length_a   1.000
_cell.length_b   1.000
_cell.length_c   1.000
_cell.angle_alpha   90.00
_cell.angle_beta   90.00
_cell.angle_gamma   90.00
#
_symmetry.space_group_name_H-M   'P 1'
#
loop_
_entity.id
_entity.type
_entity.pdbx_description
1 polymer ?
#
loop_
_entity_poly.entity_id
_entity_poly.type
_entity_poly.pdbx_seq_one_letter_code
_entity_poly.pdbx_strand_id
1 'polypeptide(L)'
;MSSSLQLRFSDLFHPSTAILIISKETLLANQIFEIERVTPSLIRHGYVRLTNTSPDDITLKGTDPEGDKIYLKVTSSDLGNHQVIDSLLHSAFAYETKPLLCFFYIYQIFELLLEEIYQTEQSRIVDDLIIAAGDSSKAKEALEKAQRISSEKKRIGLLATEYSKQHGTLANLKTSCNILLKLMGRSEGTTFEEYFYSIRNFLFHQYRDFPSSQEQLLKDVIYDVRECLPGILCDFKKPIKLPV
;
A
#
# COMPACT_ATOMS: atom_id res chain seq x y z
N MET A 1 -11.09 13.81 -55.46
CA MET A 1 -10.59 12.56 -54.86
C MET A 1 -10.41 12.81 -53.37
N SER A 2 -11.25 12.18 -52.54
CA SER A 2 -11.16 12.29 -51.08
C SER A 2 -10.04 11.39 -50.61
N SER A 3 -8.92 11.96 -50.17
CA SER A 3 -7.90 11.23 -49.44
C SER A 3 -8.49 10.89 -48.07
N SER A 4 -8.88 9.65 -47.84
CA SER A 4 -9.21 9.18 -46.50
C SER A 4 -7.97 9.36 -45.62
N LEU A 5 -8.02 10.30 -44.69
CA LEU A 5 -6.96 10.53 -43.72
C LEU A 5 -6.79 9.24 -42.91
N GLN A 6 -5.74 8.47 -43.19
CA GLN A 6 -5.38 7.31 -42.38
C GLN A 6 -4.73 7.83 -41.11
N LEU A 7 -5.50 7.80 -40.03
CA LEU A 7 -5.09 8.28 -38.73
C LEU A 7 -4.54 7.09 -37.94
N ARG A 8 -3.25 7.12 -37.59
CA ARG A 8 -2.62 6.03 -36.83
C ARG A 8 -2.63 6.38 -35.35
N PHE A 9 -2.63 5.35 -34.48
CA PHE A 9 -2.56 5.57 -33.03
C PHE A 9 -1.30 6.33 -32.60
N SER A 10 -0.17 6.12 -33.28
CA SER A 10 1.07 6.88 -33.05
C SER A 10 0.95 8.37 -33.34
N ASP A 11 -0.06 8.77 -34.13
CA ASP A 11 -0.32 10.17 -34.45
C ASP A 11 -1.20 10.83 -33.36
N LEU A 12 -1.81 10.03 -32.47
CA LEU A 12 -2.70 10.48 -31.40
C LEU A 12 -2.14 10.32 -29.98
N PHE A 13 -1.34 9.27 -29.77
CA PHE A 13 -0.92 8.86 -28.44
C PHE A 13 0.61 8.84 -28.32
N HIS A 14 1.09 9.14 -27.13
CA HIS A 14 2.51 9.01 -26.79
C HIS A 14 2.97 7.56 -27.01
N PRO A 15 4.20 7.29 -27.50
CA PRO A 15 4.70 5.92 -27.74
C PRO A 15 4.63 4.99 -26.52
N SER A 16 4.71 5.54 -25.30
CA SER A 16 4.60 4.78 -24.05
C SER A 16 3.15 4.52 -23.60
N THR A 17 2.16 4.91 -24.39
CA THR A 17 0.74 4.73 -24.04
C THR A 17 0.31 3.28 -24.21
N ALA A 18 -0.15 2.66 -23.12
CA ALA A 18 -0.81 1.36 -23.15
C ALA A 18 -2.34 1.54 -23.16
N ILE A 19 -3.03 0.71 -23.96
CA ILE A 19 -4.50 0.68 -24.01
C ILE A 19 -4.98 -0.56 -23.26
N LEU A 20 -5.75 -0.34 -22.18
CA LEU A 20 -6.42 -1.41 -21.45
C LEU A 20 -7.79 -1.70 -22.06
N ILE A 21 -8.01 -2.92 -22.53
CA ILE A 21 -9.29 -3.38 -23.08
C ILE A 21 -9.89 -4.40 -22.13
N ILE A 22 -11.10 -4.13 -21.64
CA ILE A 22 -11.85 -5.02 -20.74
C ILE A 22 -13.05 -5.58 -21.49
N SER A 23 -13.05 -6.90 -21.71
CA SER A 23 -14.24 -7.58 -22.23
C SER A 23 -15.20 -7.89 -21.09
N LYS A 24 -16.42 -7.31 -21.16
CA LYS A 24 -17.48 -7.60 -20.19
C LYS A 24 -17.86 -9.08 -20.15
N GLU A 25 -17.71 -9.79 -21.27
CA GLU A 25 -18.00 -11.22 -21.40
C GLU A 25 -17.01 -12.09 -20.62
N THR A 26 -15.81 -11.57 -20.35
CA THR A 26 -14.77 -12.28 -19.58
C THR A 26 -14.82 -12.02 -18.08
N LEU A 27 -15.68 -11.08 -17.63
CA LEU A 27 -15.91 -10.84 -16.22
C LEU A 27 -16.91 -11.87 -15.66
N LEU A 28 -16.72 -12.30 -14.42
CA LEU A 28 -17.71 -13.17 -13.76
C LEU A 28 -19.06 -12.45 -13.66
N ALA A 29 -20.16 -13.20 -13.69
CA ALA A 29 -21.50 -12.63 -13.58
C ALA A 29 -21.61 -11.70 -12.35
N ASN A 30 -22.07 -10.47 -12.57
CA ASN A 30 -22.20 -9.39 -11.58
C ASN A 30 -20.89 -8.75 -11.08
N GLN A 31 -19.73 -9.03 -11.69
CA GLN A 31 -18.52 -8.26 -11.41
C GLN A 31 -18.48 -6.97 -12.24
N ILE A 32 -18.19 -5.85 -11.56
CA ILE A 32 -17.85 -4.57 -12.18
C ILE A 32 -16.33 -4.43 -12.09
N PHE A 33 -15.68 -4.17 -13.22
CA PHE A 33 -14.26 -3.84 -13.23
C PHE A 33 -14.07 -2.37 -12.84
N GLU A 34 -13.50 -2.16 -11.67
CA GLU A 34 -13.08 -0.84 -11.16
C GLU A 34 -11.56 -0.76 -11.25
N ILE A 35 -11.05 0.10 -12.15
CA ILE A 35 -9.61 0.22 -12.42
C ILE A 35 -8.84 0.69 -11.19
N GLU A 36 -9.47 1.52 -10.35
CA GLU A 36 -8.93 2.01 -9.08
C GLU A 36 -8.57 0.86 -8.14
N ARG A 37 -9.32 -0.25 -8.18
CA ARG A 37 -9.07 -1.41 -7.30
C ARG A 37 -7.88 -2.25 -7.74
N VAL A 38 -7.51 -2.22 -9.02
CA VAL A 38 -6.34 -2.96 -9.54
C VAL A 38 -5.12 -2.09 -9.75
N THR A 39 -5.23 -0.79 -9.50
CA THR A 39 -4.17 0.20 -9.66
C THR A 39 -2.88 -0.13 -8.91
N PRO A 40 -2.91 -0.62 -7.65
CA PRO A 40 -1.68 -1.06 -6.99
C PRO A 40 -0.89 -2.10 -7.79
N SER A 41 -1.58 -3.07 -8.42
CA SER A 41 -0.93 -4.06 -9.29
C SER A 41 -0.40 -3.46 -10.58
N LEU A 42 -1.12 -2.50 -11.18
CA LEU A 42 -0.68 -1.83 -12.41
C LEU A 42 0.58 -0.97 -12.18
N ILE A 43 0.58 -0.18 -11.09
CA ILE A 43 1.72 0.65 -10.65
C ILE A 43 2.98 -0.20 -10.44
N ARG A 44 2.84 -1.40 -9.85
CA ARG A 44 3.97 -2.32 -9.67
C ARG A 44 4.71 -2.58 -10.99
N HIS A 45 3.96 -2.70 -12.08
CA HIS A 45 4.49 -2.92 -13.43
C HIS A 45 4.72 -1.63 -14.22
N GLY A 46 4.70 -0.46 -13.57
CA GLY A 46 4.99 0.83 -14.21
C GLY A 46 3.83 1.42 -15.02
N TYR A 47 2.65 0.83 -14.97
CA TYR A 47 1.47 1.39 -15.62
C TYR A 47 0.88 2.50 -14.75
N VAL A 48 0.78 3.68 -15.33
CA VAL A 48 0.22 4.87 -14.70
C VAL A 48 -1.01 5.32 -15.50
N ARG A 49 -2.11 5.69 -14.82
CA ARG A 49 -3.29 6.22 -15.52
C ARG A 49 -2.90 7.49 -16.26
N LEU A 50 -3.30 7.59 -17.52
CA LEU A 50 -3.05 8.78 -18.33
C LEU A 50 -3.76 9.99 -17.69
N THR A 51 -3.01 11.07 -17.48
CA THR A 51 -3.52 12.35 -16.95
C THR A 51 -3.11 13.49 -17.89
N ASN A 52 -3.24 14.74 -17.44
CA ASN A 52 -2.74 15.91 -18.18
C ASN A 52 -1.21 16.03 -18.13
N THR A 53 -0.51 15.22 -17.32
CA THR A 53 0.96 15.18 -17.25
C THR A 53 1.53 14.30 -18.37
N SER A 54 2.69 14.68 -18.92
CA SER A 54 3.31 13.90 -19.98
C SER A 54 3.74 12.52 -19.48
N PRO A 55 3.55 11.43 -20.24
CA PRO A 55 4.14 10.13 -19.92
C PRO A 55 5.66 10.15 -19.78
N ASP A 56 6.35 11.12 -20.40
CA ASP A 56 7.81 11.30 -20.25
C ASP A 56 8.23 11.75 -18.84
N ASP A 57 7.31 12.33 -18.06
CA ASP A 57 7.57 12.79 -16.71
C ASP A 57 7.44 11.68 -15.65
N ILE A 58 7.00 10.48 -16.06
CA ILE A 58 6.86 9.34 -15.15
C ILE A 58 8.26 8.91 -14.67
N THR A 59 8.46 8.95 -13.35
CA THR A 59 9.73 8.58 -12.71
C THR A 59 9.72 7.12 -12.25
N LEU A 60 8.52 6.56 -12.11
CA LEU A 60 8.28 5.20 -11.65
C LEU A 60 8.82 4.16 -12.63
N LYS A 61 9.75 3.32 -12.16
CA LYS A 61 10.23 2.16 -12.92
C LYS A 61 9.45 0.91 -12.53
N GLY A 62 8.66 0.37 -13.45
CA GLY A 62 7.93 -0.88 -13.26
C GLY A 62 8.84 -2.10 -13.14
N THR A 63 8.30 -3.16 -12.56
CA THR A 63 8.87 -4.51 -12.63
C THR A 63 8.30 -5.22 -13.85
N ASP A 64 9.13 -5.82 -14.69
CA ASP A 64 8.64 -6.57 -15.86
C ASP A 64 7.78 -7.76 -15.40
N PRO A 65 6.67 -8.07 -16.11
CA PRO A 65 5.89 -9.26 -15.82
C PRO A 65 6.68 -10.54 -16.11
N GLU A 66 6.39 -11.60 -15.36
CA GLU A 66 6.86 -12.94 -15.69
C GLU A 66 6.10 -13.46 -16.93
N GLY A 67 6.72 -13.33 -18.10
CA GLY A 67 6.13 -13.76 -19.37
C GLY A 67 5.24 -12.69 -20.00
N ASP A 68 4.15 -13.14 -20.65
CA ASP A 68 3.25 -12.29 -21.44
C ASP A 68 1.98 -11.86 -20.69
N LYS A 69 1.89 -12.16 -19.38
CA LYS A 69 0.69 -11.94 -18.56
C LYS A 69 1.00 -11.14 -17.30
N ILE A 70 0.08 -10.23 -16.99
CA ILE A 70 0.05 -9.50 -15.71
C ILE A 70 -1.14 -10.02 -14.91
N TYR A 71 -0.87 -10.48 -13.68
CA TYR A 71 -1.91 -10.88 -12.74
C TYR A 71 -2.27 -9.70 -11.84
N LEU A 72 -3.49 -9.19 -11.98
CA LEU A 72 -3.99 -8.06 -11.21
C LEU A 72 -4.64 -8.53 -9.92
N LYS A 73 -4.07 -8.13 -8.79
CA LYS A 73 -4.71 -8.30 -7.47
C LYS A 73 -5.73 -7.17 -7.28
N VAL A 74 -6.95 -7.55 -6.92
CA VAL A 74 -8.04 -6.60 -6.69
C VAL A 74 -8.01 -6.18 -5.23
N THR A 75 -7.90 -4.88 -4.97
CA THR A 75 -7.97 -4.30 -3.63
C THR A 75 -9.26 -4.73 -2.95
N SER A 76 -9.14 -5.18 -1.70
CA SER A 76 -10.23 -5.76 -0.92
C SER A 76 -11.46 -4.86 -0.86
N SER A 77 -12.64 -5.49 -0.90
CA SER A 77 -13.94 -4.87 -0.65
C SER A 77 -14.02 -4.19 0.72
N ASP A 78 -13.24 -4.66 1.69
CA ASP A 78 -13.27 -4.18 3.08
C ASP A 78 -12.59 -2.81 3.23
N LEU A 79 -11.90 -2.36 2.17
CA LEU A 79 -11.28 -1.04 2.06
C LEU A 79 -12.16 -0.11 1.22
N GLY A 80 -12.77 0.87 1.87
CA GLY A 80 -13.57 1.91 1.20
C GLY A 80 -12.74 2.93 0.41
N ASN A 81 -11.47 3.11 0.78
CA ASN A 81 -10.64 4.25 0.34
C ASN A 81 -9.85 3.98 -0.97
N HIS A 82 -10.29 3.05 -1.81
CA HIS A 82 -9.54 2.64 -3.02
C HIS A 82 -9.33 3.79 -4.02
N GLN A 83 -10.25 4.76 -4.11
CA GLN A 83 -10.11 5.96 -4.94
C GLN A 83 -8.98 6.88 -4.45
N VAL A 84 -8.80 7.00 -3.13
CA VAL A 84 -7.71 7.80 -2.54
C VAL A 84 -6.37 7.12 -2.80
N ILE A 85 -6.32 5.79 -2.65
CA ILE A 85 -5.14 4.98 -2.97
C ILE A 85 -4.77 5.13 -4.45
N ASP A 86 -5.74 5.03 -5.36
CA ASP A 86 -5.55 5.27 -6.80
C ASP A 86 -4.94 6.65 -7.07
N SER A 87 -5.51 7.70 -6.48
CA SER A 87 -5.04 9.08 -6.64
C SER A 87 -3.62 9.28 -6.11
N LEU A 88 -3.29 8.76 -4.92
CA LEU A 88 -1.95 8.85 -4.32
C LEU A 88 -0.90 8.17 -5.21
N LEU A 89 -1.23 6.99 -5.74
CA LEU A 89 -0.33 6.20 -6.57
C LEU A 89 -0.09 6.85 -7.94
N HIS A 90 -1.14 7.28 -8.63
CA HIS A 90 -1.01 7.80 -9.98
C HIS A 90 -0.68 9.29 -10.06
N SER A 91 -1.21 10.13 -9.17
CA SER A 91 -1.07 11.59 -9.30
C SER A 91 0.17 12.14 -8.60
N ALA A 92 0.67 11.44 -7.58
CA ALA A 92 1.78 11.91 -6.76
C ALA A 92 2.98 10.95 -6.84
N PHE A 93 2.80 9.70 -6.41
CA PHE A 93 3.89 8.74 -6.30
C PHE A 93 4.58 8.46 -7.65
N ALA A 94 3.82 8.31 -8.73
CA ALA A 94 4.35 7.94 -10.05
C ALA A 94 5.28 8.98 -10.70
N TYR A 95 5.20 10.24 -10.28
CA TYR A 95 5.93 11.38 -10.86
C TYR A 95 6.97 11.96 -9.89
N GLU A 96 7.07 11.43 -8.67
CA GLU A 96 7.98 11.97 -7.66
C GLU A 96 9.40 11.44 -7.87
N THR A 97 10.39 12.32 -7.76
CA THR A 97 11.82 12.00 -7.93
C THR A 97 12.53 11.82 -6.58
N LYS A 98 12.05 12.50 -5.53
CA LYS A 98 12.64 12.50 -4.20
C LYS A 98 12.16 11.28 -3.41
N PRO A 99 13.04 10.35 -3.03
CA PRO A 99 12.63 9.11 -2.36
C PRO A 99 11.91 9.34 -1.05
N LEU A 100 12.29 10.37 -0.29
CA LEU A 100 11.56 10.71 0.93
C LEU A 100 10.08 10.99 0.65
N LEU A 101 9.79 11.80 -0.38
CA LEU A 101 8.42 12.13 -0.75
C LEU A 101 7.69 10.89 -1.31
N CYS A 102 8.38 10.05 -2.11
CA CYS A 102 7.85 8.75 -2.52
C CYS A 102 7.45 7.87 -1.31
N PHE A 103 8.31 7.78 -0.29
CA PHE A 103 8.02 7.06 0.94
C PHE A 103 6.81 7.67 1.65
N PHE A 104 6.75 9.00 1.78
CA PHE A 104 5.59 9.66 2.39
C PHE A 104 4.28 9.35 1.67
N TYR A 105 4.25 9.40 0.33
CA TYR A 105 3.04 9.09 -0.45
C TYR A 105 2.59 7.64 -0.27
N ILE A 106 3.51 6.68 -0.35
CA ILE A 106 3.16 5.27 -0.07
C ILE A 106 2.70 5.12 1.38
N TYR A 107 3.36 5.80 2.32
CA TYR A 107 3.05 5.68 3.73
C TYR A 107 1.67 6.28 4.08
N GLN A 108 1.14 7.24 3.31
CA GLN A 108 -0.26 7.66 3.43
C GLN A 108 -1.24 6.51 3.18
N ILE A 109 -0.90 5.56 2.29
CA ILE A 109 -1.70 4.35 2.09
C ILE A 109 -1.67 3.48 3.36
N PHE A 110 -0.52 3.36 4.02
CA PHE A 110 -0.45 2.67 5.30
C PHE A 110 -1.27 3.39 6.38
N GLU A 111 -1.19 4.71 6.50
CA GLU A 111 -2.01 5.45 7.47
C GLU A 111 -3.51 5.21 7.27
N LEU A 112 -4.01 5.17 6.02
CA LEU A 112 -5.39 4.78 5.73
C LEU A 112 -5.72 3.37 6.24
N LEU A 113 -4.82 2.40 6.04
CA LEU A 113 -5.02 1.03 6.56
C LEU A 113 -4.97 0.99 8.09
N LEU A 114 -4.07 1.74 8.72
CA LEU A 114 -3.92 1.82 10.17
C LEU A 114 -5.12 2.51 10.83
N GLU A 115 -5.75 3.46 10.15
CA GLU A 115 -7.00 4.08 10.58
C GLU A 115 -8.17 3.08 10.53
N GLU A 116 -8.32 2.33 9.42
CA GLU A 116 -9.34 1.28 9.30
C GLU A 116 -9.18 0.19 10.39
N ILE A 117 -7.94 -0.21 10.68
CA ILE A 117 -7.62 -1.13 11.78
C ILE A 117 -8.02 -0.51 13.12
N TYR A 118 -7.65 0.75 13.35
CA TYR A 118 -7.96 1.44 14.60
C TYR A 118 -9.46 1.53 14.85
N GLN A 119 -10.25 1.94 13.86
CA GLN A 119 -11.71 2.03 13.96
C GLN A 119 -12.37 0.66 14.20
N THR A 120 -11.86 -0.38 13.53
CA THR A 120 -12.36 -1.76 13.69
C THR A 120 -12.08 -2.29 15.10
N GLU A 121 -10.85 -2.12 15.59
CA GLU A 121 -10.47 -2.55 16.93
C GLU A 121 -11.13 -1.71 18.03
N GLN A 122 -11.32 -0.41 17.82
CA GLN A 122 -12.06 0.45 18.74
C GLN A 122 -13.51 -0.02 18.90
N SER A 123 -14.18 -0.40 17.80
CA SER A 123 -15.53 -0.95 17.86
C SER A 123 -15.59 -2.21 18.72
N ARG A 124 -14.61 -3.11 18.57
CA ARG A 124 -14.51 -4.35 19.36
C ARG A 124 -14.27 -4.08 20.84
N ILE A 125 -13.45 -3.08 21.15
CA ILE A 125 -13.21 -2.68 22.54
C ILE A 125 -14.49 -2.15 23.19
N VAL A 126 -15.33 -1.41 22.45
CA VAL A 126 -16.64 -0.97 22.94
C VAL A 126 -17.53 -2.17 23.24
N ASP A 127 -17.58 -3.15 22.34
CA ASP A 127 -18.34 -4.39 22.55
C ASP A 127 -17.80 -5.17 23.78
N ASP A 128 -16.48 -5.30 23.91
CA ASP A 128 -15.81 -5.94 25.06
C ASP A 128 -16.18 -5.23 26.39
N LEU A 129 -16.25 -3.89 26.41
CA LEU A 129 -16.64 -3.10 27.58
C LEU A 129 -18.11 -3.26 27.95
N ILE A 130 -19.01 -3.36 26.97
CA ILE A 130 -20.44 -3.62 27.21
C ILE A 130 -20.61 -5.00 27.85
N ILE A 131 -19.90 -6.03 27.33
CA ILE A 131 -19.92 -7.39 27.87
C ILE A 131 -19.31 -7.44 29.28
N ALA A 132 -18.30 -6.60 29.56
CA ALA A 132 -17.65 -6.50 30.86
C ALA A 132 -18.48 -5.75 31.92
N ALA A 133 -19.71 -5.31 31.62
CA ALA A 133 -20.54 -4.58 32.57
C ALA A 133 -20.71 -5.34 33.90
N GLY A 134 -20.27 -4.73 35.00
CA GLY A 134 -20.28 -5.34 36.34
C GLY A 134 -19.09 -6.24 36.68
N ASP A 135 -18.15 -6.46 35.74
CA ASP A 135 -16.92 -7.23 35.93
C ASP A 135 -15.68 -6.32 35.78
N SER A 136 -15.14 -5.88 36.93
CA SER A 136 -13.99 -4.97 36.97
C SER A 136 -12.71 -5.56 36.34
N SER A 137 -12.53 -6.87 36.33
CA SER A 137 -11.35 -7.51 35.74
C SER A 137 -11.40 -7.43 34.22
N LYS A 138 -12.54 -7.83 33.63
CA LYS A 138 -12.76 -7.75 32.19
C LYS A 138 -12.75 -6.31 31.68
N ALA A 139 -13.29 -5.37 32.46
CA ALA A 139 -13.24 -3.95 32.11
C ALA A 139 -11.79 -3.45 32.04
N LYS A 140 -10.94 -3.86 32.98
CA LYS A 140 -9.51 -3.55 32.97
C LYS A 140 -8.81 -4.13 31.75
N GLU A 141 -9.07 -5.38 31.40
CA GLU A 141 -8.50 -6.03 30.21
C GLU A 141 -8.86 -5.28 28.91
N ALA A 142 -10.13 -4.87 28.76
CA ALA A 142 -10.58 -4.10 27.61
C ALA A 142 -9.89 -2.72 27.52
N LEU A 143 -9.69 -2.04 28.66
CA LEU A 143 -8.96 -0.77 28.71
C LEU A 143 -7.47 -0.93 28.38
N GLU A 144 -6.82 -2.01 28.84
CA GLU A 144 -5.44 -2.31 28.47
C GLU A 144 -5.30 -2.59 26.96
N LYS A 145 -6.28 -3.29 26.36
CA LYS A 145 -6.35 -3.50 24.91
C LYS A 145 -6.49 -2.17 24.17
N ALA A 146 -7.32 -1.25 24.68
CA ALA A 146 -7.48 0.10 24.13
C ALA A 146 -6.17 0.91 24.13
N GLN A 147 -5.43 0.86 25.24
CA GLN A 147 -4.14 1.52 25.32
C GLN A 147 -3.14 0.95 24.31
N ARG A 148 -3.10 -0.39 24.16
CA ARG A 148 -2.18 -1.05 23.22
C ARG A 148 -2.48 -0.69 21.77
N ILE A 149 -3.75 -0.65 21.37
CA ILE A 149 -4.11 -0.38 19.97
C ILE A 149 -3.87 1.08 19.54
N SER A 150 -3.79 2.03 20.49
CA SER A 150 -3.43 3.42 20.18
C SER A 150 -2.04 3.56 19.53
N SER A 151 -1.13 2.62 19.84
CA SER A 151 0.21 2.59 19.26
C SER A 151 0.17 2.25 17.77
N GLU A 152 0.74 3.13 16.95
CA GLU A 152 0.94 2.91 15.51
C GLU A 152 1.73 1.62 15.25
N LYS A 153 2.82 1.40 16.01
CA LYS A 153 3.61 0.17 15.92
C LYS A 153 2.75 -1.08 16.13
N LYS A 154 1.83 -1.06 17.11
CA LYS A 154 0.92 -2.20 17.32
C LYS A 154 -0.02 -2.41 16.14
N ARG A 155 -0.56 -1.33 15.56
CA ARG A 155 -1.45 -1.40 14.39
C ARG A 155 -0.72 -1.91 13.14
N ILE A 156 0.54 -1.53 12.94
CA ILE A 156 1.40 -2.08 11.86
C ILE A 156 1.56 -3.59 12.04
N GLY A 157 1.75 -4.06 13.27
CA GLY A 157 1.85 -5.50 13.55
C GLY A 157 0.57 -6.23 13.17
N LEU A 158 -0.58 -5.71 13.60
CA LEU A 158 -1.90 -6.26 13.26
C LEU A 158 -2.18 -6.26 11.76
N LEU A 159 -1.75 -5.22 11.04
CA LEU A 159 -1.87 -5.16 9.59
C LEU A 159 -1.25 -6.41 8.97
N ALA A 160 -0.01 -6.76 9.33
CA ALA A 160 0.69 -7.91 8.77
C ALA A 160 0.13 -9.25 9.27
N THR A 161 -0.21 -9.37 10.55
CA THR A 161 -0.54 -10.68 11.16
C THR A 161 -2.01 -11.06 11.08
N GLU A 162 -2.93 -10.10 11.21
CA GLU A 162 -4.37 -10.38 11.34
C GLU A 162 -5.17 -9.91 10.14
N TYR A 163 -4.90 -8.69 9.66
CA TYR A 163 -5.71 -8.06 8.62
C TYR A 163 -5.29 -8.48 7.22
N SER A 164 -4.00 -8.65 6.93
CA SER A 164 -3.51 -9.05 5.60
C SER A 164 -2.78 -10.40 5.57
N LYS A 165 -2.45 -10.97 6.75
CA LYS A 165 -1.82 -12.30 6.92
C LYS A 165 -0.63 -12.55 5.99
N GLN A 166 0.24 -11.56 5.82
CA GLN A 166 1.36 -11.56 4.86
C GLN A 166 2.58 -12.38 5.35
N HIS A 167 2.35 -13.62 5.80
CA HIS A 167 3.42 -14.49 6.28
C HIS A 167 4.29 -14.96 5.09
N GLY A 168 5.48 -14.35 4.95
CA GLY A 168 6.51 -14.77 3.99
C GLY A 168 6.72 -13.83 2.79
N THR A 169 5.75 -12.99 2.45
CA THR A 169 5.85 -12.02 1.32
C THR A 169 6.68 -10.77 1.65
N LEU A 170 7.08 -10.59 2.92
CA LEU A 170 7.79 -9.41 3.41
C LEU A 170 9.32 -9.63 3.57
N ALA A 171 9.87 -10.75 3.10
CA ALA A 171 11.28 -11.10 3.32
C ALA A 171 12.26 -10.10 2.68
N ASN A 172 11.98 -9.66 1.44
CA ASN A 172 12.80 -8.65 0.76
C ASN A 172 12.72 -7.30 1.50
N LEU A 173 11.50 -6.85 1.81
CA LEU A 173 11.27 -5.62 2.56
C LEU A 173 11.97 -5.63 3.93
N LYS A 174 11.94 -6.75 4.65
CA LYS A 174 12.70 -6.91 5.90
C LYS A 174 14.19 -6.70 5.67
N THR A 175 14.72 -7.31 4.61
CA THR A 175 16.14 -7.23 4.25
C THR A 175 16.55 -5.80 3.93
N SER A 176 15.84 -5.11 3.04
CA SER A 176 16.14 -3.72 2.68
C SER A 176 15.98 -2.77 3.87
N CYS A 177 14.92 -2.94 4.69
CA CYS A 177 14.75 -2.14 5.91
C CYS A 177 15.90 -2.35 6.89
N ASN A 178 16.30 -3.60 7.17
CA ASN A 178 17.37 -3.89 8.13
C ASN A 178 18.75 -3.41 7.65
N ILE A 179 19.03 -3.48 6.34
CA ILE A 179 20.25 -2.89 5.76
C ILE A 179 20.27 -1.38 6.04
N LEU A 180 19.18 -0.68 5.77
CA LEU A 180 19.07 0.76 6.01
C LEU A 180 19.16 1.11 7.50
N LEU A 181 18.48 0.35 8.38
CA LEU A 181 18.53 0.54 9.84
C LEU A 181 19.94 0.40 10.38
N LYS A 182 20.64 -0.68 10.00
CA LYS A 182 22.01 -0.94 10.45
C LYS A 182 22.95 0.19 10.07
N LEU A 183 22.80 0.71 8.85
CA LEU A 183 23.60 1.84 8.37
C LEU A 183 23.28 3.13 9.12
N MET A 184 22.02 3.34 9.48
CA MET A 184 21.59 4.46 10.33
C MET A 184 21.97 4.28 11.82
N GLY A 185 22.77 3.27 12.17
CA GLY A 185 23.19 2.98 13.54
C GLY A 185 22.06 2.50 14.44
N ARG A 186 21.00 1.91 13.86
CA ARG A 186 19.82 1.43 14.57
C ARG A 186 19.78 -0.09 14.64
N SER A 187 19.07 -0.60 15.64
CA SER A 187 18.81 -2.03 15.79
C SER A 187 17.92 -2.54 14.66
N GLU A 188 18.26 -3.71 14.15
CA GLU A 188 17.46 -4.44 13.18
C GLU A 188 16.15 -4.94 13.81
N GLY A 189 15.12 -5.14 12.98
CA GLY A 189 13.84 -5.70 13.38
C GLY A 189 13.66 -7.13 12.90
N THR A 190 12.96 -7.94 13.70
CA THR A 190 12.61 -9.32 13.36
C THR A 190 11.20 -9.42 12.76
N THR A 191 10.27 -8.60 13.23
CA THR A 191 8.87 -8.51 12.79
C THR A 191 8.60 -7.27 11.95
N PHE A 192 7.49 -7.24 11.20
CA PHE A 192 7.13 -6.15 10.29
C PHE A 192 7.07 -4.79 11.00
N GLU A 193 6.41 -4.75 12.15
CA GLU A 193 6.32 -3.56 12.97
C GLU A 193 7.63 -3.15 13.62
N GLU A 194 8.62 -4.02 13.74
CA GLU A 194 9.93 -3.63 14.27
C GLU A 194 10.76 -2.90 13.21
N TYR A 195 10.91 -3.48 12.02
CA TYR A 195 11.75 -2.87 10.99
C TYR A 195 11.05 -1.72 10.27
N PHE A 196 9.78 -1.86 9.90
CA PHE A 196 9.08 -0.87 9.08
C PHE A 196 8.75 0.41 9.88
N TYR A 197 8.23 0.26 11.10
CA TYR A 197 7.99 1.40 11.99
C TYR A 197 9.28 2.14 12.33
N SER A 198 10.41 1.44 12.49
CA SER A 198 11.69 2.10 12.81
C SER A 198 12.17 2.99 11.67
N ILE A 199 12.04 2.54 10.41
CA ILE A 199 12.31 3.36 9.23
C ILE A 199 11.36 4.55 9.19
N ARG A 200 10.05 4.32 9.30
CA ARG A 200 9.02 5.36 9.34
C ARG A 200 9.36 6.41 10.39
N ASN A 201 9.54 6.01 11.65
CA ASN A 201 9.80 6.92 12.76
C ASN A 201 11.07 7.75 12.53
N PHE A 202 12.12 7.16 11.96
CA PHE A 202 13.32 7.92 11.61
C PHE A 202 13.06 8.96 10.51
N LEU A 203 12.44 8.57 9.40
CA LEU A 203 12.19 9.46 8.27
C LEU A 203 11.26 10.64 8.65
N PHE A 204 10.36 10.44 9.61
CA PHE A 204 9.47 11.51 10.06
C PHE A 204 10.10 12.46 11.10
N HIS A 205 11.00 11.98 11.95
CA HIS A 205 11.52 12.78 13.07
C HIS A 205 12.98 13.20 12.94
N GLN A 206 13.75 12.52 12.10
CA GLN A 206 15.21 12.65 12.03
C GLN A 206 15.75 12.62 10.59
N TYR A 207 14.92 12.90 9.58
CA TYR A 207 15.38 12.88 8.18
C TYR A 207 16.54 13.84 7.90
N ARG A 208 16.65 14.96 8.63
CA ARG A 208 17.80 15.88 8.52
C ARG A 208 19.16 15.17 8.75
N ASP A 209 19.14 14.06 9.49
CA ASP A 209 20.30 13.24 9.82
C ASP A 209 20.46 12.07 8.82
N PHE A 210 19.64 12.00 7.77
CA PHE A 210 19.70 10.97 6.74
C PHE A 210 20.90 11.22 5.80
N PRO A 211 21.82 10.24 5.64
CA PRO A 211 22.98 10.40 4.79
C PRO A 211 22.58 10.40 3.31
N SER A 212 22.80 11.51 2.61
CA SER A 212 22.44 11.68 1.19
C SER A 212 23.09 10.64 0.26
N SER A 213 24.30 10.17 0.60
CA SER A 213 24.98 9.11 -0.15
C SER A 213 24.27 7.75 -0.11
N GLN A 214 23.24 7.60 0.72
CA GLN A 214 22.52 6.34 0.98
C GLN A 214 21.06 6.41 0.52
N GLU A 215 20.72 7.43 -0.27
CA GLU A 215 19.39 7.60 -0.84
C GLU A 215 18.94 6.36 -1.64
N GLN A 216 19.88 5.63 -2.24
CA GLN A 216 19.58 4.37 -2.94
C GLN A 216 18.97 3.31 -2.03
N LEU A 217 19.43 3.18 -0.78
CA LEU A 217 18.87 2.20 0.16
C LEU A 217 17.40 2.53 0.50
N LEU A 218 17.04 3.81 0.55
CA LEU A 218 15.64 4.22 0.72
C LEU A 218 14.82 3.89 -0.55
N LYS A 219 15.39 4.06 -1.75
CA LYS A 219 14.75 3.62 -3.00
C LYS A 219 14.50 2.11 -3.00
N ASP A 220 15.42 1.32 -2.48
CA ASP A 220 15.29 -0.14 -2.38
C ASP A 220 14.15 -0.53 -1.41
N VAL A 221 14.05 0.14 -0.26
CA VAL A 221 12.90 -0.02 0.65
C VAL A 221 11.59 0.33 -0.06
N ILE A 222 11.53 1.47 -0.74
CA ILE A 222 10.33 1.92 -1.47
C ILE A 222 9.92 0.91 -2.55
N TYR A 223 10.90 0.38 -3.28
CA TYR A 223 10.70 -0.68 -4.26
C TYR A 223 10.05 -1.91 -3.61
N ASP A 224 10.63 -2.42 -2.53
CA ASP A 224 10.10 -3.61 -1.84
C ASP A 224 8.71 -3.37 -1.24
N VAL A 225 8.44 -2.16 -0.71
CA VAL A 225 7.09 -1.81 -0.23
C VAL A 225 6.10 -1.85 -1.39
N ARG A 226 6.46 -1.29 -2.55
CA ARG A 226 5.61 -1.33 -3.74
C ARG A 226 5.35 -2.75 -4.22
N GLU A 227 6.34 -3.63 -4.15
CA GLU A 227 6.19 -5.04 -4.53
C GLU A 227 5.20 -5.78 -3.63
N CYS A 228 5.21 -5.53 -2.30
CA CYS A 228 4.28 -6.19 -1.38
C CYS A 228 2.90 -5.51 -1.26
N LEU A 229 2.80 -4.22 -1.60
CA LEU A 229 1.59 -3.40 -1.41
C LEU A 229 0.32 -4.01 -2.06
N PRO A 230 0.34 -4.50 -3.31
CA PRO A 230 -0.84 -5.14 -3.90
C PRO A 230 -1.31 -6.37 -3.12
N GLY A 231 -0.39 -7.13 -2.51
CA GLY A 231 -0.72 -8.25 -1.63
C GLY A 231 -1.42 -7.77 -0.36
N ILE A 232 -0.82 -6.80 0.33
CA ILE A 232 -1.39 -6.22 1.55
C ILE A 232 -2.82 -5.71 1.31
N LEU A 233 -3.04 -4.96 0.23
CA LEU A 233 -4.34 -4.35 -0.09
C LEU A 233 -5.39 -5.37 -0.55
N CYS A 234 -4.99 -6.40 -1.29
CA CYS A 234 -5.87 -7.48 -1.74
C CYS A 234 -6.32 -8.35 -0.57
N ASP A 235 -5.38 -8.73 0.29
CA ASP A 235 -5.60 -9.70 1.36
C ASP A 235 -6.18 -9.05 2.62
N PHE A 236 -6.25 -7.71 2.67
CA PHE A 236 -6.83 -6.96 3.79
C PHE A 236 -8.27 -7.39 4.06
N LYS A 237 -8.56 -7.88 5.26
CA LYS A 237 -9.92 -8.24 5.70
C LYS A 237 -10.18 -7.76 7.11
N LYS A 238 -11.35 -7.14 7.30
CA LYS A 238 -11.87 -6.79 8.62
C LYS A 238 -12.31 -8.09 9.29
N PRO A 239 -11.77 -8.44 10.46
CA PRO A 239 -12.12 -9.71 11.06
C PRO A 239 -13.58 -9.71 11.53
N ILE A 240 -14.29 -10.79 11.21
CA ILE A 240 -15.75 -10.92 11.28
C ILE A 240 -16.27 -10.50 12.66
N LYS A 241 -17.26 -9.60 12.71
CA LYS A 241 -18.04 -9.36 13.92
C LYS A 241 -18.88 -10.61 14.17
N LEU A 242 -18.57 -11.34 15.24
CA LEU A 242 -19.49 -12.36 15.73
C LEU A 242 -20.75 -11.64 16.22
N PRO A 243 -21.96 -12.06 15.82
CA PRO A 243 -23.18 -11.49 16.38
C PRO A 243 -23.18 -11.72 17.89
N VAL A 244 -23.32 -10.63 18.63
CA VAL A 244 -23.56 -10.61 20.09
C VAL A 244 -25.00 -11.01 20.36
#